data_AF-A0A965QLT7-F1
#
_entry.id   AF-A0A965QLT7-F1
#
_cell.length_a   1.000
_cell.length_b   1.000
_cell.length_c   1.000
_cell.angle_alpha   90.00
_cell.angle_beta   90.00
_cell.angle_gamma   90.00
#
_symmetry.space_group_name_H-M   'P 1'
#
loop_
_entity.id
_entity.type
_entity.pdbx_description
1 polymer ?
#
loop_
_entity_poly.entity_id
_entity_poly.type
_entity_poly.pdbx_seq_one_letter_code
_entity_poly.pdbx_strand_id
1 'polypeptide(L)'
;LDSNPIRGIKLPGKRTANLQLSTSDVLTKLPIQTYGALANLDFDTLADSADIVHIWMERLAGKSTGHKLHIASVDPKGTNIEIEVQQPCLSGDHNQFNIAAASVAALLDGMHPNIIRAQWNNNTTAYEHLSHRLEDVNLHFPLIDSKGVQKNVRAINDSKATNVESTLVAVKSFSHSIRLLLGGEPKGDYYGQLAPFLGKNICRVYPFGKAAPLIRQHLSGFEQFVAPSSPKLADAAQLALDESTDGDIVLLSPACASFDEFKNFEHRGDAFRHWVHQQKNN
;
A
#
# COMPACT_ATOMS: atom_id res chain seq x y z
N LEU A 1 23.57 24.28 -8.01
CA LEU A 1 23.30 25.37 -7.04
C LEU A 1 22.23 26.24 -7.67
N ASP A 2 20.97 25.93 -7.40
CA ASP A 2 19.79 26.81 -7.44
C ASP A 2 18.55 25.94 -7.22
N SER A 3 18.32 25.68 -5.94
CA SER A 3 17.20 24.95 -5.39
C SER A 3 16.06 25.91 -5.11
N ASN A 4 15.13 26.06 -6.06
CA ASN A 4 13.86 26.72 -5.77
C ASN A 4 12.98 25.81 -4.86
N PRO A 5 12.47 26.30 -3.72
CA PRO A 5 11.64 25.51 -2.81
C PRO A 5 10.22 25.37 -3.36
N ILE A 6 9.59 24.19 -3.22
CA ILE A 6 8.19 23.98 -3.57
C ILE A 6 7.33 23.93 -2.30
N ARG A 7 6.26 24.72 -2.40
CA ARG A 7 5.11 24.99 -1.52
C ARG A 7 4.66 23.83 -0.62
N GLY A 8 4.58 24.11 0.68
CA GLY A 8 4.16 23.21 1.76
C GLY A 8 2.66 22.95 1.86
N ILE A 9 2.30 22.07 2.80
CA ILE A 9 0.92 21.63 3.05
C ILE A 9 0.28 22.64 4.02
N LYS A 10 -0.78 23.33 3.57
CA LYS A 10 -1.49 24.35 4.35
C LYS A 10 -2.71 23.71 5.01
N LEU A 11 -2.71 23.60 6.35
CA LEU A 11 -3.83 23.11 7.16
C LEU A 11 -4.72 24.29 7.63
N PRO A 12 -6.00 24.08 7.99
CA PRO A 12 -6.87 25.14 8.49
C PRO A 12 -6.36 25.70 9.82
N GLY A 13 -6.18 27.02 9.92
CA GLY A 13 -5.71 27.69 11.12
C GLY A 13 -4.19 27.84 11.16
N LYS A 14 -3.67 28.88 10.48
CA LYS A 14 -2.29 29.42 10.51
C LYS A 14 -1.17 28.48 11.00
N ARG A 15 -1.00 27.32 10.37
CA ARG A 15 0.23 26.53 10.48
C ARG A 15 0.60 25.98 9.11
N THR A 16 1.79 26.30 8.65
CA THR A 16 2.40 25.69 7.48
C THR A 16 3.38 24.62 7.94
N ALA A 17 3.09 23.35 7.64
CA ALA A 17 4.05 22.27 7.83
C ALA A 17 4.90 22.12 6.56
N ASN A 18 6.21 22.24 6.69
CA ASN A 18 7.15 21.90 5.63
C ASN A 18 7.62 20.46 5.84
N LEU A 19 6.98 19.53 5.15
CA LEU A 19 7.40 18.12 5.16
C LEU A 19 8.63 17.97 4.25
N GLN A 20 9.81 17.82 4.83
CA GLN A 20 11.06 17.61 4.08
C GLN A 20 11.60 16.21 4.38
N LEU A 21 11.25 15.25 3.52
CA LEU A 21 11.61 13.85 3.69
C LEU A 21 12.91 13.55 2.95
N SER A 22 13.95 13.25 3.72
CA SER A 22 15.24 12.75 3.23
C SER A 22 15.35 11.26 3.57
N THR A 23 14.92 10.39 2.67
CA THR A 23 15.59 9.08 2.56
C THR A 23 16.85 9.35 1.78
N SER A 24 18.02 8.97 2.31
CA SER A 24 19.32 9.12 1.64
C SER A 24 19.18 9.03 0.11
N ASP A 25 19.35 10.20 -0.52
CA ASP A 25 19.44 10.52 -1.95
C ASP A 25 18.20 10.72 -2.86
N VAL A 26 16.95 10.86 -2.39
CA VAL A 26 15.87 11.39 -3.27
C VAL A 26 14.83 12.26 -2.53
N LEU A 27 14.81 13.56 -2.83
CA LEU A 27 13.69 14.45 -2.53
C LEU A 27 12.53 14.17 -3.50
N THR A 28 11.51 13.44 -3.07
CA THR A 28 10.34 13.15 -3.91
C THR A 28 9.18 14.08 -3.52
N LYS A 29 8.64 14.86 -4.48
CA LYS A 29 7.44 15.70 -4.30
C LYS A 29 6.24 14.98 -4.88
N LEU A 30 5.15 14.82 -4.12
CA LEU A 30 3.89 14.28 -4.65
C LEU A 30 2.65 15.02 -4.11
N PRO A 31 1.57 15.07 -4.92
CA PRO A 31 0.41 15.94 -4.67
C PRO A 31 -0.58 15.30 -3.69
N ILE A 32 -0.98 16.03 -2.65
CA ILE A 32 -2.07 15.64 -1.75
C ILE A 32 -3.38 16.15 -2.35
N GLN A 33 -4.12 15.27 -3.03
CA GLN A 33 -5.52 15.52 -3.37
C GLN A 33 -6.43 14.90 -2.31
N THR A 34 -6.91 15.70 -1.36
CA THR A 34 -8.27 15.54 -0.80
C THR A 34 -8.73 16.77 0.03
N TYR A 35 -9.89 17.31 -0.36
CA TYR A 35 -10.90 18.08 0.40
C TYR A 35 -10.85 19.62 0.55
N GLY A 36 -11.26 20.34 -0.50
CA GLY A 36 -12.59 20.98 -0.69
C GLY A 36 -13.25 21.92 0.34
N ALA A 37 -12.90 21.93 1.63
CA ALA A 37 -13.65 22.69 2.66
C ALA A 37 -12.97 23.98 3.14
N LEU A 38 -11.82 24.33 2.57
CA LEU A 38 -10.93 25.40 3.08
C LEU A 38 -11.03 26.75 2.35
N ALA A 39 -11.95 26.87 1.39
CA ALA A 39 -11.88 27.87 0.33
C ALA A 39 -12.32 29.31 0.69
N ASN A 40 -12.88 29.57 1.88
CA ASN A 40 -13.61 30.84 2.16
C ASN A 40 -13.06 31.70 3.32
N LEU A 41 -11.76 31.67 3.62
CA LEU A 41 -11.17 32.60 4.60
C LEU A 41 -10.12 33.49 3.93
N ASP A 42 -10.19 34.79 4.17
CA ASP A 42 -9.28 35.81 3.61
C ASP A 42 -7.95 35.81 4.40
N PHE A 43 -6.84 35.59 3.68
CA PHE A 43 -5.51 35.23 4.23
C PHE A 43 -4.43 36.31 4.00
N ASP A 44 -4.76 37.48 3.47
CA ASP A 44 -3.77 38.47 3.01
C ASP A 44 -3.09 39.30 4.13
N THR A 45 -3.33 38.99 5.41
CA THR A 45 -2.84 39.83 6.53
C THR A 45 -1.65 39.30 7.33
N LEU A 46 -0.94 38.23 6.94
CA LEU A 46 0.23 37.77 7.72
C LEU A 46 1.46 37.38 6.88
N ALA A 47 2.38 38.34 6.77
CA ALA A 47 3.80 38.12 6.60
C ALA A 47 4.53 38.52 7.90
N ASP A 48 5.60 37.78 8.22
CA ASP A 48 6.57 37.93 9.31
C ASP A 48 6.38 37.13 10.62
N SER A 49 7.37 36.27 10.86
CA SER A 49 7.77 35.51 12.07
C SER A 49 7.25 34.07 12.30
N ALA A 50 8.22 33.17 12.55
CA ALA A 50 8.23 31.89 13.28
C ALA A 50 6.99 30.97 13.22
N ASP A 51 7.02 29.92 12.39
CA ASP A 51 6.24 28.67 12.57
C ASP A 51 6.58 27.64 11.46
N ILE A 52 7.68 26.90 11.61
CA ILE A 52 8.05 25.79 10.70
C ILE A 52 8.25 24.51 11.52
N VAL A 53 7.60 23.43 11.12
CA VAL A 53 7.83 22.07 11.66
C VAL A 53 8.61 21.26 10.64
N HIS A 54 9.79 20.76 11.05
CA HIS A 54 10.62 19.84 10.28
C HIS A 54 10.32 18.40 10.68
N ILE A 55 10.11 17.53 9.70
CA ILE A 55 9.84 16.11 9.91
C ILE A 55 10.79 15.32 9.02
N TRP A 56 11.59 14.42 9.62
CA TRP A 56 12.44 13.50 8.87
C TRP A 56 12.38 12.09 9.48
N MET A 57 12.73 11.10 8.66
CA MET A 57 12.76 9.71 9.07
C MET A 57 14.17 9.15 8.89
N GLU A 58 14.68 8.47 9.90
CA GLU A 58 15.95 7.73 9.84
C GLU A 58 15.65 6.23 9.88
N ARG A 59 16.25 5.46 8.97
CA ARG A 59 16.14 4.00 9.01
C ARG A 59 17.03 3.47 10.13
N LEU A 60 16.52 2.58 10.97
CA LEU A 60 17.30 1.97 12.03
C LEU A 60 18.38 1.06 11.45
N ALA A 61 19.64 1.33 11.81
CA ALA A 61 20.78 0.53 11.37
C ALA A 61 20.59 -0.96 11.72
N GLY A 62 20.84 -1.84 10.74
CA GLY A 62 20.77 -3.29 10.92
C GLY A 62 19.36 -3.91 10.95
N LYS A 63 18.28 -3.14 10.70
CA LYS A 63 16.92 -3.67 10.61
C LYS A 63 16.37 -3.62 9.18
N SER A 64 15.74 -4.72 8.74
CA SER A 64 15.02 -4.78 7.45
C SER A 64 13.80 -3.85 7.42
N THR A 65 13.14 -3.69 8.59
CA THR A 65 11.95 -2.85 8.80
C THR A 65 12.06 -2.14 10.16
N GLY A 66 12.15 -0.79 10.20
CA GLY A 66 12.24 -0.02 11.45
C GLY A 66 12.80 1.39 11.25
N HIS A 67 12.14 2.42 11.82
CA HIS A 67 12.45 3.83 11.54
C HIS A 67 12.31 4.72 12.78
N LYS A 68 13.23 5.67 12.95
CA LYS A 68 13.03 6.80 13.86
C LYS A 68 12.32 7.91 13.12
N LEU A 69 11.15 8.31 13.61
CA LEU A 69 10.44 9.49 13.12
C LEU A 69 10.84 10.67 14.01
N HIS A 70 11.52 11.64 13.43
CA HIS A 70 11.90 12.86 14.11
C HIS A 70 10.96 13.99 13.70
N ILE A 71 10.36 14.66 14.67
CA ILE A 71 9.47 15.82 14.45
C ILE A 71 10.02 16.98 15.29
N ALA A 72 10.77 17.87 14.65
CA ALA A 72 11.28 19.08 15.29
C ALA A 72 10.38 20.27 14.95
N SER A 73 9.76 20.88 15.96
CA SER A 73 9.11 22.18 15.82
C SER A 73 10.16 23.27 16.03
N VAL A 74 10.26 24.23 15.11
CA VAL A 74 11.06 25.45 15.32
C VAL A 74 10.19 26.47 16.10
N ASP A 75 9.91 26.17 17.36
CA ASP A 75 9.42 27.17 18.33
C ASP A 75 10.64 27.85 18.97
N PRO A 76 10.66 29.17 19.22
CA PRO A 76 11.66 29.85 20.06
C PRO A 76 11.87 29.25 21.47
N LYS A 77 11.01 28.32 21.95
CA LYS A 77 11.20 27.52 23.17
C LYS A 77 11.84 26.13 22.95
N GLY A 78 12.18 25.74 21.72
CA GLY A 78 13.09 24.61 21.44
C GLY A 78 12.62 23.23 21.89
N THR A 79 11.34 22.89 21.73
CA THR A 79 10.86 21.54 22.08
C THR A 79 11.06 20.58 20.90
N ASN A 80 12.07 19.72 21.00
CA ASN A 80 12.26 18.58 20.08
C ASN A 80 11.38 17.41 20.53
N ILE A 81 10.46 16.96 19.67
CA ILE A 81 9.62 15.79 19.92
C ILE A 81 10.13 14.64 19.05
N GLU A 82 10.75 13.64 19.69
CA GLU A 82 11.19 12.43 19.01
C GLU A 82 10.18 11.29 19.22
N ILE A 83 9.73 10.67 18.11
CA ILE A 83 8.87 9.49 18.12
C ILE A 83 9.62 8.34 17.47
N GLU A 84 10.30 7.54 18.28
CA GLU A 84 11.00 6.35 17.81
C GLU A 84 10.03 5.18 17.56
N VAL A 85 9.92 4.72 16.30
CA VAL A 85 9.08 3.58 15.89
C VAL A 85 9.96 2.40 15.48
N GLN A 86 10.26 1.52 16.44
CA GLN A 86 11.29 0.51 16.26
C GLN A 86 10.88 -0.62 15.31
N GLN A 87 9.63 -1.05 15.40
CA GLN A 87 9.04 -2.11 14.59
C GLN A 87 7.61 -1.72 14.27
N PRO A 88 7.40 -0.92 13.20
CA PRO A 88 6.06 -0.47 12.84
C PRO A 88 5.16 -1.68 12.57
N CYS A 89 3.95 -1.65 13.12
CA CYS A 89 2.93 -2.67 12.86
C CYS A 89 2.48 -2.71 11.39
N LEU A 90 2.66 -1.60 10.68
CA LEU A 90 2.49 -1.48 9.25
C LEU A 90 3.85 -1.57 8.55
N SER A 91 4.05 -2.65 7.79
CA SER A 91 5.29 -2.90 7.04
C SER A 91 5.29 -2.21 5.67
N GLY A 92 6.48 -1.99 5.10
CA GLY A 92 6.68 -1.43 3.75
C GLY A 92 7.02 0.08 3.73
N ASP A 93 7.80 0.49 2.72
CA ASP A 93 8.33 1.86 2.61
C ASP A 93 7.25 2.92 2.44
N HIS A 94 6.18 2.61 1.71
CA HIS A 94 5.04 3.51 1.54
C HIS A 94 4.28 3.76 2.86
N ASN A 95 4.20 2.76 3.74
CA ASN A 95 3.49 2.86 5.00
C ASN A 95 4.22 3.71 6.05
N GLN A 96 5.55 3.87 5.92
CA GLN A 96 6.31 4.78 6.76
C GLN A 96 5.82 6.22 6.59
N PHE A 97 5.51 6.63 5.34
CA PHE A 97 4.94 7.95 5.06
C PHE A 97 3.55 8.11 5.67
N ASN A 98 2.71 7.08 5.60
CA ASN A 98 1.38 7.10 6.22
C ASN A 98 1.48 7.22 7.75
N ILE A 99 2.40 6.48 8.37
CA ILE A 99 2.69 6.55 9.81
C ILE A 99 3.17 7.95 10.18
N ALA A 100 4.08 8.55 9.40
CA ALA A 100 4.56 9.91 9.64
C ALA A 100 3.43 10.95 9.54
N ALA A 101 2.64 10.91 8.47
CA ALA A 101 1.52 11.82 8.26
C ALA A 101 0.47 11.69 9.37
N ALA A 102 0.10 10.46 9.75
CA ALA A 102 -0.85 10.20 10.83
C ALA A 102 -0.31 10.64 12.20
N SER A 103 0.99 10.42 12.48
CA SER A 103 1.63 10.87 13.71
C SER A 103 1.63 12.40 13.84
N VAL A 104 1.87 13.11 12.74
CA VAL A 104 1.80 14.58 12.72
C VAL A 104 0.38 15.07 12.96
N ALA A 105 -0.62 14.45 12.32
CA ALA A 105 -2.02 14.78 12.56
C ALA A 105 -2.42 14.56 14.03
N ALA A 106 -2.02 13.43 14.63
CA ALA A 106 -2.27 13.11 16.03
C ALA A 106 -1.60 14.10 16.99
N LEU A 107 -0.35 14.52 16.72
CA LEU A 107 0.33 15.54 17.52
C LEU A 107 -0.37 16.91 17.43
N LEU A 108 -0.84 17.29 16.25
CA LEU A 108 -1.58 18.55 16.06
C LEU A 108 -2.92 18.55 16.79
N ASP A 109 -3.52 17.37 16.96
CA ASP A 109 -4.73 17.16 17.77
C ASP A 109 -4.44 17.08 19.29
N GLY A 110 -3.18 17.21 19.70
CA GLY A 110 -2.76 17.24 21.10
C GLY A 110 -2.48 15.87 21.73
N MET A 111 -2.40 14.79 20.94
CA MET A 111 -2.05 13.47 21.46
C MET A 111 -0.61 13.44 21.98
N HIS A 112 -0.42 12.78 23.14
CA HIS A 112 0.91 12.67 23.74
C HIS A 112 1.83 11.75 22.90
N PRO A 113 3.11 12.12 22.66
CA PRO A 113 4.03 11.35 21.81
C PRO A 113 4.17 9.87 22.19
N ASN A 114 4.16 9.56 23.50
CA ASN A 114 4.20 8.18 23.98
C ASN A 114 3.01 7.32 23.53
N ILE A 115 1.81 7.90 23.39
CA ILE A 115 0.61 7.19 22.91
C ILE A 115 0.77 6.88 21.43
N ILE A 116 1.21 7.86 20.64
CA ILE A 116 1.48 7.70 19.20
C ILE A 116 2.56 6.63 18.98
N ARG A 117 3.66 6.68 19.77
CA ARG A 117 4.70 5.65 19.75
C ARG A 117 4.15 4.25 20.05
N ALA A 118 3.34 4.12 21.10
CA ALA A 118 2.75 2.82 21.47
C ALA A 118 1.83 2.28 20.38
N GLN A 119 1.06 3.16 19.71
CA GLN A 119 0.17 2.78 18.61
C GLN A 119 0.91 2.17 17.42
N TRP A 120 2.11 2.66 17.09
CA TRP A 120 2.84 2.18 15.92
C TRP A 120 3.75 0.99 16.19
N ASN A 121 4.18 0.74 17.43
CA ASN A 121 5.03 -0.41 17.73
C ASN A 121 4.23 -1.71 17.78
N ASN A 122 4.65 -2.72 17.00
CA ASN A 122 4.03 -4.05 16.90
C ASN A 122 3.79 -4.73 18.27
N ASN A 123 4.70 -4.55 19.22
CA ASN A 123 4.65 -5.20 20.54
C ASN A 123 3.62 -4.57 21.48
N THR A 124 3.07 -3.41 21.13
CA THR A 124 2.17 -2.63 22.01
C THR A 124 0.88 -2.20 21.32
N THR A 125 0.65 -2.63 20.09
CA THR A 125 -0.47 -2.18 19.27
C THR A 125 -1.56 -3.23 19.15
N ALA A 126 -2.81 -2.78 19.25
CA ALA A 126 -3.99 -3.56 18.87
C ALA A 126 -4.35 -3.37 17.39
N TYR A 127 -3.39 -2.93 16.56
CA TYR A 127 -3.65 -2.66 15.14
C TYR A 127 -4.00 -3.95 14.40
N GLU A 128 -5.28 -4.09 14.09
CA GLU A 128 -5.76 -5.07 13.12
C GLU A 128 -5.40 -4.57 11.71
N HIS A 129 -4.77 -5.44 10.90
CA HIS A 129 -4.50 -5.10 9.51
C HIS A 129 -5.80 -4.72 8.80
N LEU A 130 -5.77 -3.58 8.10
CA LEU A 130 -6.90 -3.16 7.28
C LEU A 130 -7.21 -4.27 6.27
N SER A 131 -8.42 -4.81 6.34
CA SER A 131 -8.90 -5.78 5.37
C SER A 131 -8.68 -5.25 3.95
N HIS A 132 -8.32 -6.17 3.04
CA HIS A 132 -8.13 -5.88 1.62
C HIS A 132 -6.95 -4.95 1.27
N ARG A 133 -5.97 -4.78 2.18
CA ARG A 133 -4.69 -4.09 1.92
C ARG A 133 -3.51 -5.02 2.26
N LEU A 134 -3.01 -5.73 1.26
CA LEU A 134 -1.98 -6.76 1.45
C LEU A 134 -2.29 -7.73 2.61
N GLU A 135 -3.58 -8.03 2.81
CA GLU A 135 -4.06 -8.88 3.89
C GLU A 135 -3.70 -10.33 3.59
N ASP A 136 -2.95 -10.98 4.49
CA ASP A 136 -2.64 -12.40 4.39
C ASP A 136 -3.84 -13.24 4.88
N VAL A 137 -4.69 -13.68 3.95
CA VAL A 137 -5.98 -14.28 4.29
C VAL A 137 -5.87 -15.72 4.79
N ASN A 138 -4.71 -16.35 4.63
CA ASN A 138 -4.45 -17.72 5.06
C ASN A 138 -3.29 -17.83 6.06
N LEU A 139 -2.91 -16.73 6.71
CA LEU A 139 -1.82 -16.66 7.69
C LEU A 139 -1.86 -17.73 8.79
N HIS A 140 -3.07 -18.09 9.24
CA HIS A 140 -3.29 -19.06 10.30
C HIS A 140 -3.82 -20.42 9.81
N PHE A 141 -3.96 -20.59 8.50
CA PHE A 141 -4.56 -21.77 7.90
C PHE A 141 -3.80 -22.14 6.62
N PRO A 142 -2.92 -23.15 6.64
CA PRO A 142 -2.20 -23.55 5.44
C PRO A 142 -3.19 -24.05 4.38
N LEU A 143 -2.87 -23.77 3.12
CA LEU A 143 -3.60 -24.37 1.99
C LEU A 143 -3.27 -25.86 1.92
N ILE A 144 -4.25 -26.65 1.52
CA ILE A 144 -4.12 -28.10 1.37
C ILE A 144 -4.39 -28.44 -0.09
N ASP A 145 -3.59 -29.32 -0.66
CA ASP A 145 -3.80 -29.80 -2.02
C ASP A 145 -4.81 -30.97 -2.06
N SER A 146 -5.19 -31.40 -3.26
CA SER A 146 -6.14 -32.51 -3.46
C SER A 146 -5.68 -33.86 -2.91
N LYS A 147 -4.43 -33.98 -2.44
CA LYS A 147 -3.85 -35.18 -1.81
C LYS A 147 -3.73 -35.03 -0.29
N GLY A 148 -4.21 -33.93 0.29
CA GLY A 148 -4.13 -33.66 1.72
C GLY A 148 -2.77 -33.10 2.18
N VAL A 149 -1.90 -32.67 1.26
CA VAL A 149 -0.58 -32.14 1.59
C VAL A 149 -0.66 -30.62 1.80
N GLN A 150 -0.07 -30.14 2.89
CA GLN A 150 0.03 -28.70 3.16
C GLN A 150 0.97 -28.03 2.15
N LYS A 151 0.48 -26.94 1.54
CA LYS A 151 1.26 -26.05 0.67
C LYS A 151 1.70 -24.81 1.44
N ASN A 152 2.97 -24.44 1.31
CA ASN A 152 3.48 -23.17 1.80
C ASN A 152 3.20 -22.04 0.79
N VAL A 153 1.92 -21.74 0.57
CA VAL A 153 1.47 -20.70 -0.36
C VAL A 153 0.76 -19.61 0.42
N ARG A 154 1.08 -18.36 0.11
CA ARG A 154 0.42 -17.20 0.73
C ARG A 154 -0.62 -16.62 -0.21
N ALA A 155 -1.86 -16.49 0.26
CA ALA A 155 -2.94 -15.82 -0.43
C ALA A 155 -3.08 -14.40 0.12
N ILE A 156 -2.76 -13.40 -0.70
CA ILE A 156 -2.72 -11.99 -0.30
C ILE A 156 -3.88 -11.25 -0.94
N ASN A 157 -4.72 -10.64 -0.11
CA ASN A 157 -5.85 -9.83 -0.51
C ASN A 157 -5.50 -8.34 -0.49
N ASP A 158 -5.35 -7.78 -1.68
CA ASP A 158 -5.13 -6.35 -1.93
C ASP A 158 -6.22 -5.79 -2.87
N SER A 159 -7.47 -6.22 -2.68
CA SER A 159 -8.61 -5.83 -3.53
C SER A 159 -8.81 -4.31 -3.62
N LYS A 160 -8.29 -3.54 -2.66
CA LYS A 160 -8.33 -2.06 -2.68
C LYS A 160 -7.41 -1.43 -3.72
N ALA A 161 -6.45 -2.17 -4.31
CA ALA A 161 -5.64 -1.70 -5.42
C ALA A 161 -6.47 -1.58 -6.71
N THR A 162 -7.16 -0.45 -6.87
CA THR A 162 -8.09 -0.19 -7.97
C THR A 162 -7.47 0.63 -9.11
N ASN A 163 -6.14 0.70 -9.18
CA ASN A 163 -5.34 1.32 -10.24
C ASN A 163 -3.97 0.62 -10.34
N VAL A 164 -3.28 0.80 -11.49
CA VAL A 164 -2.00 0.13 -11.78
C VAL A 164 -0.90 0.50 -10.78
N GLU A 165 -0.81 1.75 -10.35
CA GLU A 165 0.23 2.20 -9.40
C GLU A 165 0.12 1.47 -8.05
N SER A 166 -1.11 1.29 -7.55
CA SER A 166 -1.34 0.55 -6.30
C SER A 166 -0.87 -0.90 -6.42
N THR A 167 -1.13 -1.53 -7.57
CA THR A 167 -0.66 -2.88 -7.85
C THR A 167 0.85 -2.96 -8.00
N LEU A 168 1.51 -1.95 -8.57
CA LEU A 168 2.97 -1.88 -8.61
C LEU A 168 3.58 -1.80 -7.21
N VAL A 169 2.98 -1.05 -6.29
CA VAL A 169 3.40 -1.01 -4.88
C VAL A 169 3.26 -2.39 -4.23
N ALA A 170 2.14 -3.09 -4.46
CA ALA A 170 1.93 -4.45 -3.98
C ALA A 170 2.98 -5.43 -4.52
N VAL A 171 3.24 -5.41 -5.84
CA VAL A 171 4.24 -6.28 -6.49
C VAL A 171 5.65 -6.03 -5.94
N LYS A 172 6.02 -4.77 -5.71
CA LYS A 172 7.32 -4.39 -5.13
C LYS A 172 7.47 -4.81 -3.65
N SER A 173 6.38 -5.12 -2.96
CA SER A 173 6.40 -5.52 -1.55
C SER A 173 6.89 -6.97 -1.35
N PHE A 174 7.00 -7.76 -2.42
CA PHE A 174 7.45 -9.16 -2.35
C PHE A 174 8.63 -9.40 -3.28
N SER A 175 9.58 -10.21 -2.82
CA SER A 175 10.85 -10.45 -3.51
C SER A 175 10.76 -11.52 -4.61
N HIS A 176 9.82 -12.49 -4.54
CA HIS A 176 9.63 -13.46 -5.63
C HIS A 176 8.30 -14.25 -5.59
N SER A 177 8.03 -14.88 -6.74
CA SER A 177 6.96 -15.85 -7.07
C SER A 177 5.51 -15.40 -6.92
N ILE A 178 5.19 -14.21 -7.44
CA ILE A 178 3.81 -13.70 -7.45
C ILE A 178 3.01 -14.29 -8.61
N ARG A 179 1.88 -14.91 -8.26
CA ARG A 179 0.75 -15.27 -9.12
C ARG A 179 -0.32 -14.19 -9.00
N LEU A 180 -0.34 -13.26 -9.95
CA LEU A 180 -1.10 -12.02 -9.87
C LEU A 180 -2.49 -12.17 -10.50
N LEU A 181 -3.54 -11.99 -9.70
CA LEU A 181 -4.91 -11.83 -10.18
C LEU A 181 -5.12 -10.35 -10.56
N LEU A 182 -5.27 -10.08 -11.86
CA LEU A 182 -5.32 -8.73 -12.42
C LEU A 182 -6.60 -8.57 -13.25
N GLY A 183 -7.45 -7.59 -12.97
CA GLY A 183 -8.72 -7.52 -13.69
C GLY A 183 -9.86 -6.83 -12.97
N GLY A 184 -10.99 -6.76 -13.65
CA GLY A 184 -12.18 -6.01 -13.24
C GLY A 184 -12.61 -5.00 -14.30
N GLU A 185 -13.26 -3.91 -13.86
CA GLU A 185 -13.69 -2.83 -14.76
C GLU A 185 -12.55 -1.84 -15.03
N PRO A 186 -12.12 -1.70 -16.31
CA PRO A 186 -10.99 -0.86 -16.67
C PRO A 186 -11.31 0.62 -16.49
N LYS A 187 -10.31 1.40 -16.04
CA LYS A 187 -10.40 2.86 -15.86
C LYS A 187 -9.60 3.66 -16.90
N GLY A 188 -9.06 3.00 -17.92
CA GLY A 188 -8.18 3.60 -18.92
C GLY A 188 -6.68 3.51 -18.62
N ASP A 189 -6.29 2.77 -17.57
CA ASP A 189 -4.88 2.56 -17.24
C ASP A 189 -4.14 1.67 -18.26
N TYR A 190 -2.84 1.92 -18.43
CA TYR A 190 -1.95 1.08 -19.24
C TYR A 190 -1.24 0.03 -18.38
N TYR A 191 -1.67 -1.23 -18.51
CA TYR A 191 -1.12 -2.39 -17.76
C TYR A 191 0.30 -2.79 -18.14
N GLY A 192 0.84 -2.31 -19.27
CA GLY A 192 2.21 -2.62 -19.71
C GLY A 192 3.30 -2.18 -18.71
N GLN A 193 2.97 -1.31 -17.75
CA GLN A 193 3.85 -0.95 -16.64
C GLN A 193 4.24 -2.15 -15.75
N LEU A 194 3.47 -3.25 -15.79
CA LEU A 194 3.80 -4.49 -15.08
C LEU A 194 4.86 -5.34 -15.79
N ALA A 195 5.09 -5.12 -17.09
CA ALA A 195 6.01 -5.91 -17.90
C ALA A 195 7.42 -6.07 -17.31
N PRO A 196 8.06 -5.02 -16.72
CA PRO A 196 9.39 -5.16 -16.11
C PRO A 196 9.46 -6.10 -14.91
N PHE A 197 8.31 -6.45 -14.31
CA PHE A 197 8.21 -7.32 -13.14
C PHE A 197 7.85 -8.77 -13.52
N LEU A 198 7.44 -9.02 -14.76
CA LEU A 198 7.20 -10.37 -15.28
C LEU A 198 8.52 -11.13 -15.39
N GLY A 199 8.56 -12.36 -14.85
CA GLY A 199 9.77 -13.17 -14.74
C GLY A 199 10.75 -12.70 -13.65
N LYS A 200 10.46 -11.57 -12.97
CA LYS A 200 11.19 -11.11 -11.78
C LYS A 200 10.35 -11.34 -10.53
N ASN A 201 9.41 -10.46 -10.22
CA ASN A 201 8.56 -10.63 -9.05
C ASN A 201 7.35 -11.51 -9.40
N ILE A 202 6.81 -11.32 -10.60
CA ILE A 202 5.58 -11.95 -11.07
C ILE A 202 5.96 -13.16 -11.94
N CYS A 203 5.59 -14.36 -11.48
CA CYS A 203 5.77 -15.59 -12.25
C CYS A 203 4.59 -15.85 -13.19
N ARG A 204 3.38 -15.37 -12.88
CA ARG A 204 2.21 -15.52 -13.74
C ARG A 204 1.14 -14.46 -13.45
N VAL A 205 0.43 -14.03 -14.49
CA VAL A 205 -0.74 -13.13 -14.43
C VAL A 205 -1.97 -13.90 -14.86
N TYR A 206 -3.06 -13.72 -14.13
CA TYR A 206 -4.37 -14.32 -14.38
C TYR A 206 -5.38 -13.20 -14.65
N PRO A 207 -5.58 -12.80 -15.91
CA PRO A 207 -6.50 -11.73 -16.27
C PRO A 207 -7.95 -12.15 -16.02
N PHE A 208 -8.76 -11.28 -15.42
CA PHE A 208 -10.20 -11.50 -15.23
C PHE A 208 -11.06 -10.26 -15.50
N GLY A 209 -12.37 -10.43 -15.54
CA GLY A 209 -13.33 -9.32 -15.72
C GLY A 209 -13.26 -8.65 -17.09
N LYS A 210 -13.87 -7.47 -17.20
CA LYS A 210 -13.93 -6.70 -18.48
C LYS A 210 -12.54 -6.28 -18.99
N ALA A 211 -11.58 -6.07 -18.10
CA ALA A 211 -10.22 -5.65 -18.45
C ALA A 211 -9.35 -6.79 -19.03
N ALA A 212 -9.75 -8.05 -18.90
CA ALA A 212 -8.91 -9.19 -19.30
C ALA A 212 -8.38 -9.14 -20.75
N PRO A 213 -9.18 -8.75 -21.77
CA PRO A 213 -8.68 -8.62 -23.14
C PRO A 213 -7.61 -7.53 -23.27
N LEU A 214 -7.82 -6.37 -22.63
CA LEU A 214 -6.87 -5.26 -22.65
C LEU A 214 -5.56 -5.61 -21.93
N ILE A 215 -5.64 -6.29 -20.79
CA ILE A 215 -4.48 -6.78 -20.06
C ILE A 215 -3.62 -7.69 -20.95
N ARG A 216 -4.25 -8.66 -21.63
CA ARG A 216 -3.54 -9.54 -22.57
C ARG A 216 -2.90 -8.75 -23.71
N GLN A 217 -3.64 -7.82 -24.30
CA GLN A 217 -3.12 -6.98 -25.38
C GLN A 217 -1.91 -6.16 -24.93
N HIS A 218 -1.98 -5.53 -23.75
CA HIS A 218 -0.89 -4.70 -23.23
C HIS A 218 0.33 -5.52 -22.80
N LEU A 219 0.15 -6.81 -22.50
CA LEU A 219 1.20 -7.73 -22.06
C LEU A 219 1.53 -8.82 -23.09
N SER A 220 1.14 -8.64 -24.35
CA SER A 220 1.27 -9.66 -25.41
C SER A 220 2.73 -10.07 -25.70
N GLY A 221 3.71 -9.23 -25.34
CA GLY A 221 5.14 -9.61 -25.39
C GLY A 221 5.56 -10.66 -24.36
N PHE A 222 4.66 -11.07 -23.47
CA PHE A 222 4.94 -11.94 -22.32
C PHE A 222 3.90 -13.05 -22.14
N GLU A 223 3.30 -13.54 -23.24
CA GLU A 223 2.21 -14.53 -23.22
C GLU A 223 2.51 -15.78 -22.38
N GLN A 224 3.77 -16.23 -22.29
CA GLN A 224 4.16 -17.39 -21.47
C GLN A 224 3.90 -17.20 -19.96
N PHE A 225 3.76 -15.95 -19.52
CA PHE A 225 3.47 -15.57 -18.15
C PHE A 225 2.03 -15.06 -17.97
N VAL A 226 1.22 -15.04 -19.03
CA VAL A 226 -0.19 -14.63 -18.97
C VAL A 226 -1.07 -15.85 -19.17
N ALA A 227 -1.69 -16.33 -18.10
CA ALA A 227 -2.57 -17.49 -18.15
C ALA A 227 -3.86 -17.19 -18.94
N PRO A 228 -4.53 -18.23 -19.49
CA PRO A 228 -5.86 -18.09 -20.07
C PRO A 228 -6.81 -17.42 -19.08
N SER A 229 -7.63 -16.49 -19.56
CA SER A 229 -8.57 -15.76 -18.70
C SER A 229 -9.87 -16.52 -18.51
N SER A 230 -10.44 -16.41 -17.32
CA SER A 230 -11.88 -16.47 -17.12
C SER A 230 -12.46 -15.05 -17.02
N PRO A 231 -13.71 -14.80 -17.45
CA PRO A 231 -14.39 -13.55 -17.13
C PRO A 231 -14.63 -13.35 -15.62
N LYS A 232 -14.50 -14.39 -14.79
CA LYS A 232 -14.80 -14.35 -13.36
C LYS A 232 -13.54 -14.40 -12.52
N LEU A 233 -13.51 -13.63 -11.44
CA LEU A 233 -12.41 -13.68 -10.48
C LEU A 233 -12.29 -15.06 -9.82
N ALA A 234 -13.41 -15.74 -9.56
CA ALA A 234 -13.43 -17.04 -8.89
C ALA A 234 -12.56 -18.07 -9.61
N ASP A 235 -12.74 -18.20 -10.93
CA ASP A 235 -12.01 -19.17 -11.74
C ASP A 235 -10.53 -18.78 -11.88
N ALA A 236 -10.22 -17.49 -11.99
CA ALA A 236 -8.84 -17.00 -12.02
C ALA A 236 -8.12 -17.28 -10.70
N ALA A 237 -8.79 -17.07 -9.56
CA ALA A 237 -8.29 -17.38 -8.23
C ALA A 237 -8.08 -18.88 -8.06
N GLN A 238 -9.04 -19.71 -8.49
CA GLN A 238 -8.94 -21.16 -8.47
C GLN A 238 -7.71 -21.64 -9.26
N LEU A 239 -7.58 -21.18 -10.51
CA LEU A 239 -6.45 -21.56 -11.36
C LEU A 239 -5.10 -21.13 -10.76
N ALA A 240 -5.03 -19.92 -10.19
CA ALA A 240 -3.82 -19.44 -9.53
C ALA A 240 -3.44 -20.28 -8.31
N LEU A 241 -4.42 -20.70 -7.50
CA LEU A 241 -4.23 -21.56 -6.34
C LEU A 241 -3.81 -22.98 -6.75
N ASP A 242 -4.45 -23.55 -7.77
CA ASP A 242 -4.15 -24.90 -8.26
C ASP A 242 -2.73 -25.00 -8.82
N GLU A 243 -2.33 -24.01 -9.63
CA GLU A 243 -1.00 -23.98 -10.22
C GLU A 243 0.09 -23.57 -9.23
N SER A 244 -0.27 -23.02 -8.05
CA SER A 244 0.70 -22.56 -7.06
C SER A 244 1.48 -23.69 -6.38
N THR A 245 2.76 -23.42 -6.14
CA THR A 245 3.73 -24.30 -5.49
C THR A 245 4.31 -23.64 -4.25
N ASP A 246 5.00 -24.42 -3.40
CA ASP A 246 5.59 -23.91 -2.17
C ASP A 246 6.48 -22.68 -2.40
N GLY A 247 6.24 -21.65 -1.58
CA GLY A 247 6.88 -20.34 -1.68
C GLY A 247 6.15 -19.33 -2.56
N ASP A 248 5.14 -19.75 -3.33
CA ASP A 248 4.36 -18.84 -4.18
C ASP A 248 3.44 -17.92 -3.38
N ILE A 249 3.14 -16.77 -3.99
CA ILE A 249 2.21 -15.78 -3.47
C ILE A 249 1.08 -15.63 -4.49
N VAL A 250 -0.14 -16.03 -4.14
CA VAL A 250 -1.34 -15.70 -4.91
C VAL A 250 -1.83 -14.33 -4.48
N LEU A 251 -1.62 -13.31 -5.32
CA LEU A 251 -1.90 -11.92 -5.01
C LEU A 251 -3.13 -11.43 -5.76
N LEU A 252 -4.20 -11.10 -5.02
CA LEU A 252 -5.30 -10.29 -5.55
C LEU A 252 -4.91 -8.81 -5.47
N SER A 253 -4.36 -8.26 -6.55
CA SER A 253 -4.12 -6.81 -6.69
C SER A 253 -4.59 -6.37 -8.08
N PRO A 254 -5.88 -6.00 -8.21
CA PRO A 254 -6.60 -6.06 -9.49
C PRO A 254 -6.31 -4.93 -10.48
N ALA A 255 -5.72 -3.82 -10.04
CA ALA A 255 -5.50 -2.59 -10.82
C ALA A 255 -6.75 -1.99 -11.49
N CYS A 256 -7.95 -2.47 -11.16
CA CYS A 256 -9.21 -2.11 -11.81
C CYS A 256 -10.31 -1.86 -10.76
N ALA A 257 -11.37 -1.14 -11.15
CA ALA A 257 -12.58 -1.09 -10.34
C ALA A 257 -13.23 -2.49 -10.25
N SER A 258 -14.13 -2.69 -9.29
CA SER A 258 -14.77 -3.98 -9.06
C SER A 258 -16.19 -4.08 -9.61
N PHE A 259 -16.73 -3.00 -10.19
CA PHE A 259 -18.16 -2.87 -10.49
C PHE A 259 -18.67 -3.69 -11.67
N ASP A 260 -17.79 -4.39 -12.39
CA ASP A 260 -18.18 -5.33 -13.42
C ASP A 260 -18.74 -6.65 -12.86
N GLU A 261 -18.27 -7.07 -11.68
CA GLU A 261 -18.68 -8.33 -11.04
C GLU A 261 -19.16 -8.14 -9.58
N PHE A 262 -18.75 -7.07 -8.89
CA PHE A 262 -18.97 -6.88 -7.46
C PHE A 262 -19.54 -5.49 -7.11
N LYS A 263 -20.20 -5.38 -5.94
CA LYS A 263 -20.78 -4.12 -5.46
C LYS A 263 -19.73 -3.04 -5.15
N ASN A 264 -18.57 -3.44 -4.62
CA ASN A 264 -17.46 -2.59 -4.21
C ASN A 264 -16.19 -3.47 -4.05
N PHE A 265 -15.07 -2.88 -3.66
CA PHE A 265 -13.81 -3.62 -3.55
C PHE A 265 -13.79 -4.53 -2.31
N GLU A 266 -14.54 -4.18 -1.27
CA GLU A 266 -14.74 -4.99 -0.07
C GLU A 266 -15.43 -6.31 -0.43
N HIS A 267 -16.56 -6.26 -1.15
CA HIS A 267 -17.28 -7.45 -1.62
C HIS A 267 -16.40 -8.37 -2.47
N ARG A 268 -15.55 -7.80 -3.34
CA ARG A 268 -14.56 -8.57 -4.11
C ARG A 268 -13.51 -9.23 -3.22
N GLY A 269 -12.99 -8.48 -2.25
CA GLY A 269 -11.98 -8.98 -1.31
C GLY A 269 -12.53 -10.04 -0.35
N ASP A 270 -13.78 -9.90 0.08
CA ASP A 270 -14.50 -10.88 0.90
C ASP A 270 -14.75 -12.17 0.12
N ALA A 271 -15.16 -12.06 -1.14
CA ALA A 271 -15.34 -13.22 -2.02
C ALA A 271 -14.02 -14.00 -2.19
N PHE A 272 -12.91 -13.30 -2.43
CA PHE A 272 -11.59 -13.92 -2.49
C PHE A 272 -11.19 -14.62 -1.18
N ARG A 273 -11.38 -13.96 -0.03
CA ARG A 273 -11.14 -14.57 1.28
C ARG A 273 -11.97 -15.85 1.44
N HIS A 274 -13.24 -15.80 1.09
CA HIS A 274 -14.15 -16.93 1.18
C HIS A 274 -13.69 -18.12 0.33
N TRP A 275 -13.31 -17.89 -0.94
CA TRP A 275 -12.82 -18.96 -1.82
C TRP A 275 -11.52 -19.59 -1.32
N VAL A 276 -10.57 -18.77 -0.84
CA VAL A 276 -9.34 -19.26 -0.22
C VAL A 276 -9.64 -20.13 1.00
N HIS A 277 -10.62 -19.74 1.83
CA HIS A 277 -11.01 -20.53 3.00
C HIS A 277 -11.77 -21.81 2.65
N GLN A 278 -12.49 -21.86 1.52
CA GLN A 278 -13.17 -23.08 1.06
C GLN A 278 -12.19 -24.17 0.61
N GLN A 279 -11.03 -23.78 0.06
CA GLN A 279 -9.95 -24.73 -0.31
C GLN A 279 -9.39 -25.52 0.89
N LYS A 280 -9.73 -25.15 2.13
CA LYS A 280 -9.42 -25.92 3.34
C LYS A 280 -10.28 -27.18 3.48
N ASN A 281 -11.50 -27.17 2.95
CA ASN A 281 -12.55 -28.13 3.30
C ASN A 281 -12.80 -29.19 2.22
N ASN A 282 -12.12 -29.11 1.07
CA ASN A 282 -12.15 -30.10 0.01
C ASN A 282 -10.94 -31.03 0.10
#